data_AF-A0A7Y9UE09-F1
#
_entry.id   AF-A0A7Y9UE09-F1
#
_cell.length_a   1.000
_cell.length_b   1.000
_cell.length_c   1.000
_cell.angle_alpha   90.00
_cell.angle_beta   90.00
_cell.angle_gamma   90.00
#
_symmetry.space_group_name_H-M   'P 1'
#
loop_
_entity.id
_entity.type
_entity.pdbx_description
1 polymer ?
#
loop_
_entity_poly.entity_id
_entity_poly.type
_entity_poly.pdbx_seq_one_letter_code
_entity_poly.pdbx_strand_id
1 'polypeptide(L)'
;MRERISHALGRDADEKALRDALKQRPDNVDAAIPLARGLLMRESPDEALEVLDTILLAAPGDVRALNAKGVVLDHEGRHHEAQTLYRQALATDPENPMLSNNLKLSLALEGKRQNGNPDPQLQADGRHAPYR
;
A
#
# COMPACT_ATOMS: atom_id res chain seq x y z
N MET A 1 -1.96 -30.86 11.03
CA MET A 1 -2.18 -29.73 11.97
C MET A 1 -0.89 -29.09 12.51
N ARG A 2 0.26 -29.79 12.55
CA ARG A 2 1.53 -29.25 13.10
C ARG A 2 2.21 -28.15 12.25
N GLU A 3 2.08 -28.21 10.92
CA GLU A 3 2.72 -27.23 10.03
C GLU A 3 2.14 -25.81 10.12
N ARG A 4 0.82 -25.68 10.36
CA ARG A 4 0.16 -24.38 10.54
C ARG A 4 0.62 -23.67 11.81
N ILE A 5 0.91 -24.42 12.87
CA ILE A 5 1.35 -23.87 14.16
C ILE A 5 2.81 -23.42 14.06
N SER A 6 3.69 -24.21 13.44
CA SER A 6 5.10 -23.85 13.26
C SER A 6 5.26 -22.58 12.40
N HIS A 7 4.46 -22.44 11.34
CA HIS A 7 4.52 -21.27 10.47
C HIS A 7 3.85 -20.03 11.09
N ALA A 8 2.88 -20.18 11.99
CA ALA A 8 2.33 -19.06 12.75
C ALA A 8 3.37 -18.55 13.77
N LEU A 9 3.95 -19.45 14.57
CA LEU A 9 4.95 -19.13 15.59
C LEU A 9 6.21 -18.46 15.01
N GLY A 10 6.67 -18.89 13.82
CA GLY A 10 7.77 -18.23 13.13
C GLY A 10 7.42 -16.78 12.74
N ARG A 11 6.23 -16.57 12.16
CA ARG A 11 5.76 -15.24 11.73
C ARG A 11 5.59 -14.28 12.91
N ASP A 12 5.05 -14.75 14.04
CA ASP A 12 4.88 -13.94 15.25
C ASP A 12 6.25 -13.57 15.88
N ALA A 13 7.22 -14.49 15.85
CA ALA A 13 8.58 -14.22 16.34
C ALA A 13 9.32 -13.20 15.45
N ASP A 14 9.19 -13.32 14.13
CA ASP A 14 9.73 -12.36 13.16
C ASP A 14 9.11 -10.97 13.38
N GLU A 15 7.79 -10.88 13.52
CA GLU A 15 7.07 -9.63 13.75
C GLU A 15 7.54 -8.92 15.03
N LYS A 16 7.71 -9.68 16.13
CA LYS A 16 8.23 -9.13 17.39
C LYS A 16 9.65 -8.60 17.22
N ALA A 17 10.53 -9.35 16.56
CA ALA A 17 11.91 -8.93 16.33
C ALA A 17 11.99 -7.64 15.50
N LEU A 18 11.14 -7.52 14.47
CA LEU A 18 11.05 -6.33 13.63
C LEU A 18 10.54 -5.11 14.41
N ARG A 19 9.50 -5.28 15.24
CA ARG A 19 9.01 -4.20 16.12
C ARG A 19 10.07 -3.78 17.13
N ASP A 20 10.79 -4.73 17.74
CA ASP A 20 11.87 -4.40 18.68
C ASP A 20 13.02 -3.66 17.97
N ALA A 21 13.33 -4.00 16.70
CA ALA A 21 14.30 -3.25 15.90
C ALA A 21 13.84 -1.79 15.62
N LEU A 22 12.55 -1.58 15.35
CA LEU A 22 11.99 -0.23 15.14
C LEU A 22 11.92 0.59 16.43
N LYS A 23 11.74 -0.04 17.60
CA LYS A 23 11.86 0.67 18.88
C LYS A 23 13.26 1.24 19.11
N GLN A 24 14.29 0.51 18.66
CA GLN A 24 15.68 0.95 18.79
C GLN A 24 16.06 1.97 17.71
N ARG A 25 15.53 1.80 16.49
CA ARG A 25 15.75 2.69 15.35
C ARG A 25 14.44 2.90 14.59
N PRO A 26 13.68 3.96 14.91
CA PRO A 26 12.37 4.22 14.31
C PRO A 26 12.42 4.47 12.80
N ASP A 27 13.58 4.85 12.27
CA ASP A 27 13.87 5.12 10.87
C ASP A 27 14.40 3.88 10.10
N ASN A 28 14.39 2.70 10.72
CA ASN A 28 14.94 1.49 10.11
C ASN A 28 14.02 0.90 9.03
N VAL A 29 14.17 1.39 7.80
CA VAL A 29 13.46 0.94 6.59
C VAL A 29 13.55 -0.58 6.40
N ASP A 30 14.72 -1.18 6.69
CA ASP A 30 14.95 -2.62 6.52
C ASP A 30 14.11 -3.47 7.46
N ALA A 31 13.71 -2.93 8.62
CA ALA A 31 12.78 -3.58 9.54
C ALA A 31 11.32 -3.25 9.21
N ALA A 32 11.04 -2.00 8.79
CA ALA A 32 9.69 -1.53 8.51
C ALA A 32 9.02 -2.26 7.33
N ILE A 33 9.74 -2.47 6.23
CA ILE A 33 9.18 -3.12 5.02
C ILE A 33 8.70 -4.55 5.28
N PRO A 34 9.52 -5.47 5.83
CA PRO A 34 9.04 -6.82 6.12
C PRO A 34 7.94 -6.84 7.19
N LEU A 35 7.94 -5.89 8.13
CA LEU A 35 6.87 -5.76 9.13
C LEU A 35 5.55 -5.35 8.46
N ALA A 36 5.56 -4.30 7.64
CA ALA A 36 4.38 -3.84 6.92
C ALA A 36 3.81 -4.93 5.99
N ARG A 37 4.68 -5.70 5.32
CA ARG A 37 4.26 -6.86 4.52
C ARG A 37 3.62 -7.96 5.39
N GLY A 38 4.20 -8.24 6.57
CA GLY A 38 3.64 -9.20 7.52
C GLY A 38 2.25 -8.78 8.01
N LEU A 39 2.10 -7.51 8.36
CA LEU A 39 0.82 -6.91 8.78
C LEU A 39 -0.24 -6.96 7.67
N LEU A 40 0.16 -6.70 6.42
CA LEU A 40 -0.73 -6.84 5.27
C LEU A 40 -1.24 -8.28 5.10
N MET A 41 -0.37 -9.28 5.26
CA MET A 41 -0.74 -10.70 5.21
C MET A 41 -1.66 -11.13 6.36
N ARG A 42 -1.76 -10.33 7.42
CA ARG A 42 -2.65 -10.55 8.57
C ARG A 42 -3.94 -9.73 8.48
N GLU A 43 -4.19 -9.10 7.34
CA GLU A 43 -5.35 -8.23 7.14
C GLU A 43 -5.34 -7.06 8.13
N SER A 44 -4.14 -6.55 8.47
CA SER A 44 -3.92 -5.37 9.33
C SER A 44 -3.25 -4.23 8.54
N PRO A 45 -3.91 -3.72 7.48
CA PRO A 45 -3.36 -2.69 6.59
C PRO A 45 -3.12 -1.36 7.30
N ASP A 46 -3.96 -0.97 8.26
CA ASP A 46 -3.82 0.28 9.01
C ASP A 46 -2.50 0.32 9.79
N GLU A 47 -2.17 -0.73 10.55
CA GLU A 47 -0.88 -0.84 11.25
C GLU A 47 0.30 -0.82 10.26
N ALA A 48 0.15 -1.43 9.08
CA ALA A 48 1.19 -1.42 8.06
C ALA A 48 1.45 0.00 7.54
N LEU A 49 0.39 0.80 7.35
CA LEU A 49 0.49 2.20 6.96
C LEU A 49 1.16 3.03 8.06
N GLU A 50 0.78 2.86 9.33
CA GLU A 50 1.39 3.60 10.46
C GLU A 50 2.91 3.35 10.57
N VAL A 51 3.34 2.10 10.40
CA VAL A 51 4.76 1.74 10.39
C VAL A 51 5.49 2.47 9.25
N LEU A 52 4.92 2.49 8.05
CA LEU A 52 5.53 3.12 6.89
C LEU A 52 5.48 4.65 6.96
N ASP A 53 4.44 5.22 7.57
CA ASP A 53 4.32 6.66 7.81
C ASP A 53 5.39 7.17 8.77
N THR A 54 5.74 6.38 9.79
CA THR A 54 6.86 6.71 10.69
C THR A 54 8.18 6.83 9.93
N ILE A 55 8.42 5.91 8.98
CA ILE A 55 9.61 5.94 8.13
C ILE A 55 9.59 7.17 7.22
N LEU A 56 8.46 7.45 6.58
CA LEU A 56 8.33 8.58 5.65
C LEU A 56 8.33 9.94 6.37
N LEU A 57 7.98 10.00 7.66
CA LEU A 57 8.19 11.19 8.48
C LEU A 57 9.68 11.50 8.66
N ALA A 58 10.52 10.48 8.84
CA ALA A 58 11.97 10.64 8.97
C ALA A 58 12.66 10.84 7.61
N ALA A 59 12.20 10.13 6.58
CA ALA A 59 12.76 10.16 5.23
C ALA A 59 11.64 10.23 4.16
N PRO A 60 11.10 11.43 3.87
CA PRO A 60 9.95 11.59 2.97
C PRO A 60 10.16 11.10 1.53
N GLY A 61 11.41 11.03 1.09
CA GLY A 61 11.80 10.56 -0.24
C GLY A 61 12.31 9.13 -0.28
N ASP A 62 12.18 8.34 0.80
CA ASP A 62 12.65 6.95 0.77
C ASP A 62 11.83 6.12 -0.24
N VAL A 63 12.48 5.80 -1.35
CA VAL A 63 11.89 5.10 -2.49
C VAL A 63 11.29 3.76 -2.09
N ARG A 64 11.91 3.04 -1.16
CA ARG A 64 11.46 1.70 -0.75
C ARG A 64 10.23 1.80 0.14
N ALA A 65 10.18 2.78 1.05
CA ALA A 65 9.04 3.05 1.92
C ALA A 65 7.83 3.58 1.13
N LEU A 66 8.04 4.50 0.19
CA LEU A 66 7.00 4.99 -0.73
C LEU A 66 6.39 3.83 -1.54
N ASN A 67 7.24 2.95 -2.08
CA ASN A 67 6.80 1.76 -2.79
C ASN A 67 5.99 0.82 -1.89
N ALA A 68 6.50 0.50 -0.70
CA ALA A 68 5.82 -0.40 0.24
C ALA A 68 4.45 0.15 0.66
N LYS A 69 4.35 1.46 0.90
CA LYS A 69 3.08 2.12 1.24
C LYS A 69 2.11 2.10 0.06
N GLY A 70 2.61 2.31 -1.16
CA GLY A 70 1.80 2.17 -2.37
C GLY A 70 1.19 0.77 -2.49
N VAL A 71 1.97 -0.28 -2.22
CA VAL A 71 1.47 -1.67 -2.28
C VAL A 71 0.37 -1.93 -1.25
N VAL A 72 0.51 -1.41 -0.02
CA VAL A 72 -0.53 -1.51 1.01
C VAL A 72 -1.80 -0.78 0.56
N LEU A 73 -1.68 0.42 0.00
CA LEU A 73 -2.83 1.20 -0.49
C LEU A 73 -3.54 0.52 -1.67
N ASP A 74 -2.80 -0.11 -2.59
CA ASP A 74 -3.40 -0.90 -3.67
C ASP A 74 -4.21 -2.08 -3.15
N HIS A 75 -3.70 -2.75 -2.12
CA HIS A 75 -4.41 -3.85 -1.47
C HIS A 75 -5.74 -3.38 -0.85
N GLU A 76 -5.77 -2.16 -0.29
CA GLU A 76 -6.96 -1.51 0.26
C GLU A 76 -7.89 -0.90 -0.80
N GLY A 77 -7.58 -1.07 -2.09
CA GLY A 77 -8.37 -0.47 -3.18
C GLY A 77 -8.20 1.04 -3.35
N ARG A 78 -7.28 1.65 -2.59
CA ARG A 78 -6.92 3.08 -2.62
C ARG A 78 -5.92 3.37 -3.74
N HIS A 79 -6.27 2.96 -4.96
CA HIS A 79 -5.36 2.97 -6.12
C HIS A 79 -4.85 4.37 -6.46
N HIS A 80 -5.67 5.41 -6.45
CA HIS A 80 -5.22 6.78 -6.74
C HIS A 80 -4.10 7.26 -5.80
N GLU A 81 -4.19 6.91 -4.52
CA GLU A 81 -3.16 7.26 -3.53
C GLU A 81 -1.88 6.44 -3.76
N ALA A 82 -2.02 5.14 -4.01
CA ALA A 82 -0.90 4.27 -4.37
C ALA A 82 -0.14 4.79 -5.60
N GLN A 83 -0.86 5.13 -6.68
CA GLN A 83 -0.27 5.70 -7.90
C GLN A 83 0.50 6.99 -7.63
N THR A 84 0.02 7.82 -6.71
CA THR A 84 0.71 9.06 -6.33
C THR A 84 2.05 8.76 -5.67
N LEU A 85 2.10 7.78 -4.76
CA LEU A 85 3.36 7.36 -4.13
C LEU A 85 4.32 6.72 -5.11
N TYR A 86 3.84 5.88 -6.04
CA TYR A 86 4.71 5.31 -7.07
C TYR A 86 5.29 6.39 -7.99
N ARG A 87 4.50 7.40 -8.37
CA ARG A 87 4.99 8.54 -9.15
C ARG A 87 6.02 9.37 -8.39
N GLN A 88 5.84 9.57 -7.08
CA GLN A 88 6.84 10.21 -6.23
C GLN A 88 8.14 9.41 -6.17
N ALA A 89 8.05 8.09 -5.97
CA ALA A 89 9.22 7.22 -5.95
C ALA A 89 9.95 7.20 -7.31
N LEU A 90 9.21 7.17 -8.42
CA LEU A 90 9.76 7.25 -9.79
C LEU A 90 10.38 8.62 -10.10
N ALA A 91 9.98 9.70 -9.43
CA ALA A 91 10.64 10.98 -9.59
C ALA A 91 12.08 10.96 -9.03
N THR A 92 12.35 10.07 -8.06
CA THR A 92 13.70 9.85 -7.50
C THR A 92 14.47 8.77 -8.25
N ASP A 93 13.80 7.68 -8.63
CA ASP A 93 14.41 6.57 -9.39
C ASP A 93 13.56 6.24 -10.65
N PRO A 94 13.74 7.01 -11.75
CA PRO A 94 12.89 6.90 -12.94
C PRO A 94 13.03 5.58 -13.70
N GLU A 95 14.17 4.91 -13.59
CA GLU A 95 14.47 3.67 -14.32
C GLU A 95 14.09 2.42 -13.52
N ASN A 96 13.49 2.57 -12.35
CA ASN A 96 13.12 1.45 -11.50
C ASN A 96 11.99 0.61 -12.13
N PRO A 97 12.27 -0.64 -12.57
CA PRO A 97 11.26 -1.46 -13.22
C PRO A 97 10.18 -1.94 -12.25
N MET A 98 10.51 -2.10 -10.96
CA MET A 98 9.55 -2.51 -9.94
C MET A 98 8.50 -1.43 -9.72
N LEU A 99 8.92 -0.17 -9.55
CA LEU A 99 7.98 0.96 -9.40
C LEU A 99 7.10 1.15 -10.64
N SER A 100 7.71 1.07 -11.82
CA SER A 100 6.99 1.16 -13.09
C SER A 100 5.94 0.05 -13.24
N ASN A 101 6.26 -1.17 -12.80
CA ASN A 101 5.33 -2.29 -12.83
C ASN A 101 4.20 -2.12 -11.80
N ASN A 102 4.52 -1.66 -10.59
CA ASN A 102 3.52 -1.41 -9.55
C ASN A 102 2.53 -0.31 -9.97
N LEU A 103 3.02 0.78 -10.57
CA LEU A 103 2.17 1.83 -11.12
C LEU A 103 1.24 1.30 -12.23
N LYS A 104 1.75 0.50 -13.18
CA LYS A 104 0.93 -0.12 -14.24
C LYS A 104 -0.13 -1.05 -13.66
N LEU A 105 0.23 -1.86 -12.65
CA LEU A 105 -0.71 -2.75 -11.98
C LEU A 105 -1.82 -1.95 -11.29
N SER A 106 -1.46 -0.90 -10.54
CA SER A 106 -2.42 -0.03 -9.85
C SER A 106 -3.41 0.64 -10.83
N LEU A 107 -2.93 1.16 -11.96
CA LEU A 107 -3.78 1.71 -13.02
C LEU A 107 -4.74 0.67 -13.61
N ALA A 108 -4.28 -0.57 -13.79
CA ALA A 108 -5.13 -1.66 -14.28
C ALA A 108 -6.20 -2.09 -13.26
N LEU A 109 -5.89 -2.06 -11.96
CA LEU A 109 -6.85 -2.36 -10.89
C LEU A 109 -7.96 -1.30 -10.81
N GLU A 110 -7.59 -0.02 -10.96
CA GLU A 110 -8.55 1.08 -11.03
C GLU A 110 -9.50 0.97 -12.23
N GLY A 111 -8.97 0.71 -13.43
CA GLY A 111 -9.79 0.51 -14.62
C GLY A 111 -10.78 -0.66 -14.49
N LYS A 112 -10.41 -1.74 -13.78
CA LYS A 112 -11.33 -2.84 -13.46
C LYS A 112 -12.44 -2.44 -12.50
N ARG A 113 -12.19 -1.55 -11.53
CA ARG A 113 -13.25 -1.02 -10.66
C ARG A 113 -14.25 -0.18 -11.45
N GLN A 114 -13.77 0.66 -12.35
CA GLN A 114 -14.62 1.53 -13.18
C GLN A 114 -15.46 0.72 -14.18
N ASN A 115 -14.91 -0.35 -14.75
CA ASN A 115 -15.66 -1.26 -15.61
C ASN A 115 -16.60 -2.23 -14.84
N GLY A 116 -16.35 -2.43 -13.55
CA GLY A 116 -17.08 -3.39 -12.70
C GLY A 116 -18.28 -2.81 -11.95
N ASN A 117 -18.32 -1.49 -11.74
CA ASN A 117 -19.46 -0.77 -11.16
C ASN A 117 -19.46 0.68 -11.66
N PRO A 118 -20.52 1.17 -12.34
CA PRO A 118 -20.66 2.61 -12.56
C PRO A 118 -20.82 3.29 -11.20
N ASP A 119 -20.08 4.39 -11.02
CA ASP A 119 -20.18 5.27 -9.87
C ASP A 119 -21.64 5.69 -9.64
N PRO A 120 -22.30 5.33 -8.52
CA PRO A 120 -23.71 5.66 -8.30
C PRO A 120 -23.94 7.16 -8.11
N GLN A 121 -22.88 7.98 -8.01
CA GLN A 121 -23.00 9.44 -7.86
C GLN A 121 -22.92 10.23 -9.17
N LEU A 122 -22.83 9.56 -10.33
CA LEU A 122 -22.86 10.22 -11.65
C LEU A 122 -24.21 10.06 -12.39
N GLN A 123 -25.32 9.89 -11.67
CA GLN A 123 -26.69 10.00 -12.19
C GLN A 123 -27.50 11.01 -11.36
N ALA A 124 -26.98 12.22 -11.18
CA ALA A 124 -27.74 13.29 -10.56
C ALA A 124 -27.43 14.67 -11.14
N ASP A 125 -27.11 14.78 -12.43
CA ASP A 125 -27.25 16.08 -13.11
C ASP A 125 -27.39 15.86 -14.62
N GLY A 126 -28.63 15.66 -15.07
CA GLY A 126 -28.86 15.22 -16.44
C GLY A 126 -30.30 15.08 -16.83
N ARG A 127 -31.02 16.21 -16.85
CA ARG A 127 -32.20 16.45 -17.71
C ARG A 127 -33.48 15.70 -17.32
N HIS A 128 -34.26 16.33 -16.43
CA HIS A 128 -35.71 16.33 -16.58
C HIS A 128 -36.19 17.75 -16.88
N ALA A 129 -36.16 18.11 -18.16
CA ALA A 129 -37.14 19.01 -18.74
C ALA A 129 -37.98 18.17 -19.71
N PRO A 130 -39.24 17.82 -19.39
CA PRO A 130 -40.16 17.41 -20.42
C PRO A 130 -40.75 18.65 -21.08
N TYR A 131 -40.73 18.60 -22.41
CA TYR A 131 -41.43 19.48 -23.33
C TYR A 131 -42.94 19.55 -23.06
N ARG A 132 -43.49 20.73 -23.41
CA ARG A 132 -44.90 21.16 -23.58
C ARG A 132 -45.66 21.59 -22.34
#